data_AF-A0A3D4X5S5-F1
#
_entry.id   AF-A0A3D4X5S5-F1
#
_cell.length_a   1.000
_cell.length_b   1.000
_cell.length_c   1.000
_cell.angle_alpha   90.00
_cell.angle_beta   90.00
_cell.angle_gamma   90.00
#
_symmetry.space_group_name_H-M   'P 1'
#
loop_
_entity.id
_entity.type
_entity.pdbx_description
1 polymer ?
#
loop_
_entity_poly.entity_id
_entity_poly.type
_entity_poly.pdbx_seq_one_letter_code
_entity_poly.pdbx_strand_id
1 'polypeptide(L)'
;RVDISDSYVGGVVDMGLILQPNLAFRYMNNCNIKDFSDYINTGVLLMNLDLMRKDQLIEKFLFDMVHEDNPWLDQDVINRICHGRIHLLDWTFNHIVGFTDEEYRWQCGESGRTGQGEIYHWAGLNKPWYNYAFRQAEIWWERAKEALEPWVYQELYDVADRCMRQAFFSRIAEQCRGRDEIVIAGFSDHGIRVMRYLRQCGVTGKIIFCDNDKLKEKMHLMGCLVLSVEKAADTYRDAVWINAIQNERDKINKQLGNLGIPLSQIVEYHAVNSEYYLGLSRKYMRKGMEERVYLQG
;
A
#
# COMPACT_ATOMS: atom_id res chain seq x y z
N ARG A 1 -8.18 27.24 20.60
CA ARG A 1 -6.88 26.96 21.25
C ARG A 1 -7.06 25.68 22.03
N VAL A 2 -6.20 24.67 21.82
CA VAL A 2 -6.25 23.39 22.56
C VAL A 2 -5.37 23.55 23.81
N ASP A 3 -5.88 23.14 24.96
CA ASP A 3 -5.15 23.16 26.24
C ASP A 3 -4.75 21.73 26.61
N ILE A 4 -3.46 21.52 26.84
CA ILE A 4 -2.87 20.23 27.22
C ILE A 4 -2.00 20.36 28.48
N SER A 5 -2.25 21.36 29.33
CA SER A 5 -1.43 21.65 30.51
C SER A 5 -1.21 20.45 31.43
N ASP A 6 -2.21 19.56 31.53
CA ASP A 6 -2.19 18.36 32.39
C ASP A 6 -1.81 17.07 31.66
N SER A 7 -1.47 17.17 30.38
CA SER A 7 -1.14 16.06 29.49
C SER A 7 0.28 16.19 28.95
N TYR A 8 0.97 15.08 28.75
CA TYR A 8 2.30 15.07 28.13
C TYR A 8 2.21 15.33 26.63
N VAL A 9 1.23 14.70 25.98
CA VAL A 9 1.00 14.79 24.54
C VAL A 9 -0.48 14.90 24.25
N GLY A 10 -0.80 15.55 23.14
CA GLY A 10 -2.10 15.47 22.48
C GLY A 10 -1.95 14.82 21.11
N GLY A 11 -2.88 13.96 20.75
CA GLY A 11 -2.90 13.26 19.47
C GLY A 11 -4.30 12.79 19.10
N VAL A 12 -4.44 12.29 17.87
CA VAL A 12 -5.70 11.71 17.39
C VAL A 12 -5.63 10.21 17.59
N VAL A 13 -6.76 9.63 17.95
CA VAL A 13 -6.90 8.19 18.16
C VAL A 13 -6.43 7.37 16.94
N ASP A 14 -5.74 6.25 17.17
CA ASP A 14 -5.27 5.40 16.07
C ASP A 14 -6.41 4.52 15.52
N MET A 15 -6.99 4.96 14.40
CA MET A 15 -8.05 4.20 13.71
C MET A 15 -7.56 2.83 13.22
N GLY A 16 -6.27 2.71 12.90
CA GLY A 16 -5.66 1.47 12.40
C GLY A 16 -5.78 0.32 13.39
N LEU A 17 -5.50 0.58 14.66
CA LEU A 17 -5.58 -0.40 15.72
C LEU A 17 -7.01 -0.56 16.26
N ILE A 18 -7.74 0.55 16.47
CA ILE A 18 -9.10 0.51 17.03
C ILE A 18 -10.08 -0.27 16.14
N LEU A 19 -10.00 -0.10 14.81
CA LEU A 19 -10.88 -0.82 13.89
C LEU A 19 -10.42 -2.26 13.60
N GLN A 20 -9.35 -2.74 14.24
CA GLN A 20 -8.84 -4.10 14.13
C GLN A 20 -8.82 -4.81 15.50
N PRO A 21 -9.99 -5.19 16.06
CA PRO A 21 -10.11 -5.63 17.46
C PRO A 21 -9.26 -6.87 17.79
N ASN A 22 -9.08 -7.79 16.85
CA ASN A 22 -8.22 -8.96 17.03
C ASN A 22 -6.73 -8.59 17.10
N LEU A 23 -6.31 -7.61 16.28
CA LEU A 23 -4.95 -7.10 16.32
C LEU A 23 -4.73 -6.35 17.63
N ALA A 24 -5.64 -5.43 17.97
CA ALA A 24 -5.64 -4.69 19.23
C ALA A 24 -5.53 -5.63 20.45
N PHE A 25 -6.37 -6.66 20.53
CA PHE A 25 -6.34 -7.60 21.67
C PHE A 25 -5.02 -8.38 21.77
N ARG A 26 -4.46 -8.83 20.63
CA ARG A 26 -3.12 -9.43 20.62
C ARG A 26 -2.06 -8.45 21.07
N TYR A 27 -2.20 -7.19 20.66
CA TYR A 27 -1.28 -6.12 20.97
C TYR A 27 -1.29 -5.76 22.46
N MET A 28 -2.45 -5.67 23.11
CA MET A 28 -2.56 -5.46 24.57
C MET A 28 -1.82 -6.54 25.35
N ASN A 29 -2.06 -7.79 24.98
CA ASN A 29 -1.48 -8.93 25.70
C ASN A 29 0.04 -9.00 25.56
N ASN A 30 0.57 -8.59 24.40
CA ASN A 30 1.99 -8.73 24.09
C ASN A 30 2.81 -7.48 24.46
N CYS A 31 2.22 -6.28 24.36
CA CYS A 31 2.95 -5.01 24.47
C CYS A 31 2.57 -4.22 25.73
N ASN A 32 1.98 -4.88 26.74
CA ASN A 32 1.64 -4.29 28.04
C ASN A 32 0.84 -2.96 27.95
N ILE A 33 0.05 -2.80 26.89
CA ILE A 33 -0.87 -1.67 26.72
C ILE A 33 -2.14 -2.00 27.48
N LYS A 34 -2.44 -1.18 28.49
CA LYS A 34 -3.54 -1.43 29.43
C LYS A 34 -4.91 -1.14 28.84
N ASP A 35 -5.00 -0.12 27.99
CA ASP A 35 -6.23 0.38 27.40
C ASP A 35 -5.91 1.09 26.07
N PHE A 36 -6.86 1.03 25.13
CA PHE A 36 -6.79 1.76 23.86
C PHE A 36 -7.67 3.00 23.81
N SER A 37 -8.41 3.29 24.87
CA SER A 37 -9.31 4.46 24.90
C SER A 37 -8.58 5.79 24.63
N ASP A 38 -7.30 5.88 25.01
CA ASP A 38 -6.43 7.02 24.76
C ASP A 38 -5.23 6.71 23.84
N TYR A 39 -5.26 5.57 23.12
CA TYR A 39 -4.17 5.19 22.23
C TYR A 39 -4.24 5.98 20.91
N ILE A 40 -3.19 6.75 20.65
CA ILE A 40 -3.12 7.72 19.56
C ILE A 40 -2.14 7.30 18.46
N ASN A 41 -2.41 7.76 17.24
CA ASN A 41 -1.43 7.76 16.17
C ASN A 41 -0.38 8.84 16.43
N THR A 42 0.91 8.52 16.36
CA THR A 42 2.01 9.46 16.65
C THR A 42 2.50 10.26 15.45
N GLY A 43 1.84 10.15 14.28
CA GLY A 43 2.19 10.93 13.09
C GLY A 43 2.04 12.45 13.25
N VAL A 44 1.19 12.89 14.20
CA VAL A 44 1.05 14.30 14.59
C VAL A 44 0.88 14.35 16.10
N LEU A 45 1.77 15.11 16.78
CA LEU A 45 1.76 15.27 18.23
C LEU A 45 1.81 16.73 18.62
N LEU A 46 0.94 17.11 19.56
CA LEU A 46 1.08 18.34 20.33
C LEU A 46 1.78 18.00 21.64
N MET A 47 2.98 18.53 21.90
CA MET A 47 3.83 18.08 23.01
C MET A 47 4.00 19.14 24.09
N ASN A 48 3.78 18.77 25.35
CA ASN A 48 4.03 19.61 26.51
C ASN A 48 5.47 19.44 27.01
N LEU A 49 6.42 20.01 26.26
CA LEU A 49 7.85 19.75 26.50
C LEU A 49 8.33 20.16 27.90
N ASP A 50 7.70 21.14 28.53
CA ASP A 50 8.06 21.57 29.89
C ASP A 50 7.68 20.52 30.93
N LEU A 51 6.46 19.98 30.85
CA LEU A 51 6.02 18.88 31.70
C LEU A 51 6.86 17.62 31.43
N MET A 52 7.12 17.31 30.16
CA MET A 52 7.94 16.15 29.78
C MET A 52 9.36 16.21 30.35
N ARG A 53 9.98 17.39 30.36
CA ARG A 53 11.31 17.61 30.97
C ARG A 53 11.25 17.53 32.49
N LYS A 54 10.25 18.17 33.11
CA LYS A 54 10.04 18.14 34.57
C LYS A 54 9.92 16.70 35.08
N ASP A 55 9.23 15.85 34.33
CA ASP A 55 8.92 14.48 34.73
C ASP A 55 9.89 13.43 34.15
N GLN A 56 11.01 13.87 33.55
CA GLN A 56 12.11 13.01 33.06
C GLN A 56 11.61 11.89 32.14
N LEU A 57 10.83 12.26 31.12
CA LEU A 57 10.25 11.28 30.19
C LEU A 57 11.26 10.67 29.23
N ILE A 58 12.37 11.36 28.92
CA ILE A 58 13.37 10.84 27.98
C ILE A 58 13.96 9.54 28.53
N GLU A 59 14.32 9.51 29.81
CA GLU A 59 14.85 8.34 30.48
C GLU A 59 13.84 7.19 30.49
N LYS A 60 12.56 7.50 30.69
CA LYS A 60 11.46 6.51 30.65
C LYS A 60 11.26 5.96 29.24
N PHE A 61 11.28 6.80 28.20
CA PHE A 61 11.15 6.34 26.82
C PHE A 61 12.32 5.45 26.40
N LEU A 62 13.56 5.83 26.76
CA LEU A 62 14.73 5.02 26.46
C LEU A 62 14.70 3.69 27.21
N PHE A 63 14.26 3.68 28.47
CA PHE A 63 14.08 2.45 29.23
C PHE A 63 13.05 1.53 28.56
N ASP A 64 11.88 2.07 28.20
CA ASP A 64 10.79 1.32 27.55
C ASP A 64 11.23 0.72 26.21
N MET A 65 11.86 1.52 25.35
CA MET A 65 12.39 1.06 24.05
C MET A 65 13.32 -0.15 24.15
N VAL A 66 14.04 -0.31 25.26
CA VAL A 66 15.03 -1.39 25.46
C VAL A 66 14.42 -2.62 26.12
N HIS A 67 13.41 -2.44 26.98
CA HIS A 67 12.94 -3.51 27.87
C HIS A 67 11.57 -4.08 27.47
N GLU A 68 10.90 -3.46 26.50
CA GLU A 68 9.56 -3.84 26.08
C GLU A 68 9.51 -4.15 24.58
N ASP A 69 8.56 -5.03 24.21
CA ASP A 69 8.22 -5.24 22.81
C ASP A 69 7.48 -4.01 22.27
N ASN A 70 8.04 -3.41 21.23
CA ASN A 70 7.51 -2.23 20.56
C ASN A 70 7.40 -2.46 19.04
N PRO A 71 6.44 -3.29 18.58
CA PRO A 71 6.29 -3.58 17.14
C PRO A 71 6.04 -2.33 16.29
N TRP A 72 5.47 -1.27 16.86
CA TRP A 72 5.20 0.02 16.22
C TRP A 72 6.14 1.12 16.75
N LEU A 73 7.28 0.71 17.32
CA LEU A 73 8.40 1.56 17.71
C LEU A 73 7.98 2.68 18.69
N ASP A 74 8.27 3.93 18.34
CA ASP A 74 8.01 5.10 19.16
C ASP A 74 6.51 5.29 19.45
N GLN A 75 5.62 4.83 18.56
CA GLN A 75 4.18 4.90 18.81
C GLN A 75 3.77 4.14 20.07
N ASP A 76 4.35 2.95 20.29
CA ASP A 76 4.02 2.13 21.46
C ASP A 76 4.57 2.72 22.74
N VAL A 77 5.82 3.17 22.69
CA VAL A 77 6.50 3.79 23.83
C VAL A 77 5.76 5.03 24.31
N ILE A 78 5.38 5.91 23.36
CA ILE A 78 4.64 7.13 23.69
C ILE A 78 3.30 6.77 24.31
N ASN A 79 2.54 5.86 23.70
CA ASN A 79 1.23 5.48 24.22
C ASN A 79 1.33 4.78 25.59
N ARG A 80 2.37 3.98 25.83
CA ARG A 80 2.58 3.26 27.10
C ARG A 80 3.02 4.18 28.23
N ILE A 81 4.04 5.00 27.98
CA ILE A 81 4.62 5.88 29.00
C ILE A 81 3.74 7.10 29.27
N CYS A 82 3.04 7.61 28.26
CA CYS A 82 2.13 8.75 28.43
C CYS A 82 0.70 8.36 28.79
N HIS A 83 0.37 7.08 28.88
CA HIS A 83 -0.98 6.60 29.20
C HIS A 83 -1.60 7.32 30.43
N GLY A 84 -2.86 7.73 30.32
CA GLY A 84 -3.57 8.51 31.34
C GLY A 84 -3.15 9.99 31.40
N ARG A 85 -2.22 10.41 30.54
CA ARG A 85 -1.74 11.79 30.35
C ARG A 85 -1.74 12.17 28.87
N ILE A 86 -2.58 11.53 28.06
CA ILE A 86 -2.79 11.83 26.64
C ILE A 86 -4.08 12.66 26.48
N HIS A 87 -4.02 13.75 25.71
CA HIS A 87 -5.18 14.56 25.35
C HIS A 87 -5.66 14.20 23.94
N LEU A 88 -6.88 13.69 23.80
CA LEU A 88 -7.44 13.38 22.49
C LEU A 88 -7.78 14.66 21.72
N LEU A 89 -7.20 14.80 20.53
CA LEU A 89 -7.44 15.89 19.61
C LEU A 89 -8.57 15.57 18.63
N ASP A 90 -9.19 16.61 18.08
CA ASP A 90 -10.11 16.49 16.96
C ASP A 90 -9.45 15.74 15.80
N TRP A 91 -10.17 14.79 15.20
CA TRP A 91 -9.60 13.86 14.23
C TRP A 91 -9.05 14.53 12.97
N THR A 92 -9.50 15.76 12.66
CA THR A 92 -8.97 16.54 11.54
C THR A 92 -7.50 16.94 11.72
N PHE A 93 -6.93 16.86 12.93
CA PHE A 93 -5.51 17.12 13.17
C PHE A 93 -4.59 15.98 12.72
N ASN A 94 -5.11 14.78 12.44
CA ASN A 94 -4.34 13.65 11.93
C ASN A 94 -5.29 12.66 11.25
N HIS A 95 -5.72 13.02 10.05
CA HIS A 95 -6.68 12.26 9.26
C HIS A 95 -5.92 11.23 8.39
N ILE A 96 -5.88 9.97 8.84
CA ILE A 96 -5.29 8.88 8.06
C ILE A 96 -6.19 8.60 6.86
N VAL A 97 -5.71 8.92 5.66
CA VAL A 97 -6.51 8.90 4.41
C VAL A 97 -7.05 7.52 4.02
N GLY A 98 -6.54 6.44 4.63
CA GLY A 98 -7.10 5.09 4.50
C GLY A 98 -8.53 5.00 5.02
N PHE A 99 -8.90 5.82 6.00
CA PHE A 99 -10.24 5.91 6.57
C PHE A 99 -11.00 7.11 6.02
N THR A 100 -12.31 6.98 5.97
CA THR A 100 -13.24 7.99 5.48
C THR A 100 -13.61 8.93 6.63
N ASP A 101 -14.02 10.14 6.27
CA ASP A 101 -14.56 11.08 7.25
C ASP A 101 -15.77 10.49 8.01
N GLU A 102 -16.53 9.58 7.38
CA GLU A 102 -17.66 8.91 8.01
C GLU A 102 -17.23 7.90 9.07
N GLU A 103 -16.19 7.09 8.79
CA GLU A 103 -15.58 6.20 9.79
C GLU A 103 -15.03 7.00 10.98
N TYR A 104 -14.37 8.12 10.73
CA TYR A 104 -13.92 9.02 11.78
C TYR A 104 -15.08 9.63 12.56
N ARG A 105 -16.16 10.06 11.91
CA ARG A 105 -17.36 10.58 12.60
C ARG A 105 -18.02 9.52 13.47
N TRP A 106 -18.10 8.27 13.00
CA TRP A 106 -18.67 7.17 13.79
C TRP A 106 -17.84 6.86 15.03
N GLN A 107 -16.51 6.93 14.93
CA GLN A 107 -15.60 6.59 16.03
C GLN A 107 -15.35 7.77 16.99
N CYS A 108 -15.13 8.97 16.45
CA CYS A 108 -14.63 10.13 17.18
C CYS A 108 -15.68 11.23 17.34
N GLY A 109 -16.82 11.13 16.65
CA GLY A 109 -17.85 12.18 16.59
C GLY A 109 -17.61 13.24 15.51
N GLU A 110 -18.57 14.15 15.39
CA GLU A 110 -18.50 15.27 14.45
C GLU A 110 -17.33 16.20 14.77
N SER A 111 -16.59 16.61 13.73
CA SER A 111 -15.54 17.63 13.89
C SER A 111 -16.15 19.03 13.90
N GLY A 112 -15.70 19.87 14.82
CA GLY A 112 -16.01 21.29 14.83
C GLY A 112 -15.17 22.13 13.85
N ARG A 113 -14.30 21.51 13.06
CA ARG A 113 -13.20 22.17 12.30
C ARG A 113 -13.32 22.08 10.77
N THR A 114 -14.49 21.73 10.23
CA THR A 114 -14.68 21.45 8.80
C THR A 114 -14.06 22.53 7.90
N GLY A 115 -13.11 22.13 7.03
CA GLY A 115 -12.49 23.01 6.04
C GLY A 115 -11.36 23.92 6.53
N GLN A 116 -10.88 23.80 7.78
CA GLN A 116 -9.76 24.60 8.30
C GLN A 116 -8.64 23.77 8.93
N GLY A 117 -7.44 23.83 8.33
CA GLY A 117 -6.21 23.29 8.93
C GLY A 117 -6.26 21.79 9.19
N GLU A 118 -6.91 21.05 8.30
CA GLU A 118 -6.94 19.59 8.30
C GLU A 118 -5.56 19.05 7.88
N ILE A 119 -5.10 18.01 8.56
CA ILE A 119 -3.83 17.34 8.25
C ILE A 119 -4.15 15.95 7.72
N TYR A 120 -3.90 15.75 6.42
CA TYR A 120 -4.04 14.46 5.77
C TYR A 120 -2.76 13.64 5.90
N HIS A 121 -2.88 12.43 6.45
CA HIS A 121 -1.76 11.55 6.74
C HIS A 121 -1.84 10.29 5.87
N TRP A 122 -0.96 10.19 4.87
CA TRP A 122 -0.75 8.97 4.08
C TRP A 122 0.08 7.95 4.83
N ALA A 123 -0.44 7.40 5.93
CA ALA A 123 0.19 6.33 6.69
C ALA A 123 0.28 5.02 5.87
N GLY A 124 1.32 4.22 6.11
CA GLY A 124 1.55 2.97 5.39
C GLY A 124 2.18 3.14 3.99
N LEU A 125 2.00 2.12 3.13
CA LEU A 125 2.73 1.97 1.87
C LEU A 125 2.16 2.79 0.70
N ASN A 126 0.87 3.13 0.74
CA ASN A 126 0.21 3.86 -0.33
C ASN A 126 0.49 5.36 -0.21
N LYS A 127 1.59 5.80 -0.82
CA LYS A 127 1.97 7.21 -0.86
C LYS A 127 1.46 7.89 -2.14
N PRO A 128 1.08 9.18 -2.09
CA PRO A 128 0.52 9.89 -3.25
C PRO A 128 1.53 10.05 -4.41
N TRP A 129 2.84 10.06 -4.10
CA TRP A 129 3.92 10.05 -5.08
C TRP A 129 4.23 8.67 -5.70
N TYR A 130 3.53 7.61 -5.27
CA TYR A 130 3.53 6.30 -5.92
C TYR A 130 2.15 5.95 -6.50
N ASN A 131 1.09 6.46 -5.89
CA ASN A 131 -0.30 6.20 -6.26
C ASN A 131 -1.13 7.49 -6.17
N TYR A 132 -1.22 8.22 -7.28
CA TYR A 132 -2.04 9.43 -7.35
C TYR A 132 -3.56 9.16 -7.39
N ALA A 133 -3.99 7.90 -7.47
CA ALA A 133 -5.42 7.54 -7.39
C ALA A 133 -5.88 7.24 -5.97
N PHE A 134 -4.95 7.14 -5.01
CA PHE A 134 -5.28 6.93 -3.63
C PHE A 134 -6.05 8.12 -3.05
N ARG A 135 -6.81 7.89 -1.98
CA ARG A 135 -7.68 8.91 -1.40
C ARG A 135 -6.89 10.17 -1.03
N GLN A 136 -7.49 11.32 -1.36
CA GLN A 136 -6.94 12.66 -1.17
C GLN A 136 -5.60 12.96 -1.84
N ALA A 137 -5.05 12.06 -2.66
CA ALA A 137 -3.76 12.28 -3.31
C ALA A 137 -3.72 13.58 -4.14
N GLU A 138 -4.86 14.03 -4.65
CA GLU A 138 -5.01 15.32 -5.32
C GLU A 138 -4.52 16.50 -4.47
N ILE A 139 -4.82 16.51 -3.17
CA ILE A 139 -4.41 17.57 -2.24
C ILE A 139 -2.88 17.61 -2.17
N TRP A 140 -2.24 16.44 -2.09
CA TRP A 140 -0.78 16.35 -2.06
C TRP A 140 -0.17 16.91 -3.35
N TRP A 141 -0.71 16.53 -4.51
CA TRP A 141 -0.21 16.98 -5.81
C TRP A 141 -0.46 18.47 -6.06
N GLU A 142 -1.54 19.04 -5.54
CA GLU A 142 -1.77 20.49 -5.54
C GLU A 142 -0.68 21.22 -4.76
N ARG A 143 -0.38 20.77 -3.53
CA ARG A 143 0.70 21.36 -2.70
C ARG A 143 2.09 21.14 -3.28
N ALA A 144 2.36 19.97 -3.86
CA ALA A 144 3.62 19.69 -4.52
C ALA A 144 3.85 20.63 -5.72
N LYS A 145 2.79 20.95 -6.47
CA LYS A 145 2.85 21.89 -7.59
C LYS A 145 3.16 23.31 -7.15
N GLU A 146 2.65 23.71 -5.98
CA GLU A 146 2.92 25.03 -5.38
C GLU A 146 4.35 25.12 -4.81
N ALA A 147 4.87 24.03 -4.26
CA ALA A 147 6.12 24.02 -3.50
C ALA A 147 7.37 23.63 -4.32
N LEU A 148 7.22 22.93 -5.44
CA LEU A 148 8.33 22.37 -6.23
C LEU A 148 8.54 23.13 -7.54
N GLU A 149 9.80 23.15 -7.99
CA GLU A 149 10.14 23.61 -9.34
C GLU A 149 9.44 22.75 -10.41
N PRO A 150 9.03 23.32 -11.56
CA PRO A 150 8.25 22.60 -12.57
C PRO A 150 8.87 21.29 -13.06
N TRP A 151 10.20 21.23 -13.21
CA TRP A 151 10.87 20.01 -13.67
C TRP A 151 10.91 18.92 -12.57
N VAL A 152 11.06 19.31 -11.30
CA VAL A 152 11.04 18.37 -10.16
C VAL A 152 9.64 17.79 -9.99
N TYR A 153 8.62 18.64 -10.11
CA TYR A 153 7.23 18.21 -10.11
C TYR A 153 6.95 17.19 -11.22
N GLN A 154 7.40 17.48 -12.45
CA GLN A 154 7.17 16.60 -13.59
C GLN A 154 7.89 15.26 -13.43
N GLU A 155 9.16 15.25 -13.00
CA GLU A 155 9.91 14.02 -12.76
C GLU A 155 9.21 13.13 -11.71
N LEU A 156 8.77 13.73 -10.61
CA LEU A 156 8.05 13.01 -9.57
C LEU A 156 6.70 12.47 -10.06
N TYR A 157 5.99 13.25 -10.88
CA TYR A 157 4.73 12.82 -11.48
C TYR A 157 4.94 11.65 -12.44
N ASP A 158 6.00 11.66 -13.23
CA ASP A 158 6.35 10.57 -14.15
C ASP A 158 6.71 9.28 -13.38
N VAL A 159 7.31 9.40 -12.19
CA VAL A 159 7.53 8.25 -11.29
C VAL A 159 6.19 7.70 -10.79
N ALA A 160 5.31 8.56 -10.26
CA ALA A 160 4.01 8.15 -9.76
C ALA A 160 3.14 7.51 -10.86
N ASP A 161 3.16 8.07 -12.07
CA ASP A 161 2.48 7.53 -13.24
C ASP A 161 3.05 6.19 -13.67
N ARG A 162 4.37 6.00 -13.64
CA ARG A 162 4.97 4.69 -13.91
C ARG A 162 4.56 3.63 -12.89
N CYS A 163 4.62 3.96 -11.59
CA CYS A 163 4.18 3.07 -10.50
C CYS A 163 2.70 2.72 -10.63
N MET A 164 1.86 3.72 -10.88
CA MET A 164 0.43 3.54 -11.10
C MET A 164 0.13 2.65 -12.30
N ARG A 165 0.81 2.88 -13.42
CA ARG A 165 0.64 2.08 -14.62
C ARG A 165 1.07 0.61 -14.44
N GLN A 166 1.86 0.26 -13.43
CA GLN A 166 2.21 -1.13 -13.10
C GLN A 166 1.16 -1.80 -12.19
N ALA A 167 0.32 -1.03 -11.50
CA ALA A 167 -0.64 -1.55 -10.53
C ALA A 167 -2.00 -1.98 -11.12
N PHE A 168 -2.35 -1.59 -12.36
CA PHE A 168 -3.66 -1.91 -12.97
C PHE A 168 -3.58 -3.05 -13.98
N PHE A 169 -4.51 -4.00 -13.89
CA PHE A 169 -4.64 -5.11 -14.83
C PHE A 169 -4.89 -4.61 -16.27
N SER A 170 -5.59 -3.47 -16.41
CA SER A 170 -5.95 -2.90 -17.72
C SER A 170 -4.75 -2.66 -18.65
N ARG A 171 -3.59 -2.29 -18.10
CA ARG A 171 -2.38 -2.10 -18.93
C ARG A 171 -1.82 -3.41 -19.47
N ILE A 172 -1.85 -4.48 -18.68
CA ILE A 172 -1.39 -5.79 -19.13
C ILE A 172 -2.24 -6.22 -20.34
N ALA A 173 -3.56 -5.99 -20.29
CA ALA A 173 -4.42 -6.24 -21.44
C ALA A 173 -4.14 -5.31 -22.63
N GLU A 174 -3.90 -4.02 -22.42
CA GLU A 174 -3.54 -3.09 -23.50
C GLU A 174 -2.24 -3.47 -24.21
N GLN A 175 -1.20 -3.86 -23.47
CA GLN A 175 0.10 -4.25 -24.04
C GLN A 175 0.05 -5.58 -24.78
N CYS A 176 -0.86 -6.47 -24.36
CA CYS A 176 -1.10 -7.76 -24.99
C CYS A 176 -2.10 -7.68 -26.17
N ARG A 177 -2.85 -6.58 -26.31
CA ARG A 177 -3.84 -6.45 -27.38
C ARG A 177 -3.15 -6.43 -28.75
N GLY A 178 -3.63 -7.29 -29.65
CA GLY A 178 -3.07 -7.44 -31.00
C GLY A 178 -1.71 -8.15 -31.05
N ARG A 179 -1.27 -8.76 -29.94
CA ARG A 179 -0.07 -9.61 -29.91
C ARG A 179 -0.43 -11.05 -30.23
N ASP A 180 0.37 -11.68 -31.08
CA ASP A 180 0.17 -13.08 -31.46
C ASP A 180 0.57 -14.04 -30.32
N GLU A 181 1.58 -13.66 -29.54
CA GLU A 181 2.18 -14.51 -28.51
C GLU A 181 2.44 -13.72 -27.22
N ILE A 182 2.06 -14.33 -26.10
CA ILE A 182 2.15 -13.76 -24.75
C ILE A 182 2.70 -14.84 -23.83
N VAL A 183 3.81 -14.55 -23.15
CA VAL A 183 4.43 -15.46 -22.18
C VAL A 183 4.18 -14.95 -20.78
N ILE A 184 3.64 -15.78 -19.89
CA ILE A 184 3.45 -15.47 -18.47
C ILE A 184 4.44 -16.29 -17.65
N ALA A 185 5.40 -15.60 -17.02
CA ALA A 185 6.35 -16.18 -16.08
C ALA A 185 5.70 -16.30 -14.69
N GLY A 186 5.59 -17.54 -14.20
CA GLY A 186 4.96 -17.90 -12.93
C GLY A 186 3.65 -18.64 -13.13
N PHE A 187 3.72 -19.97 -13.26
CA PHE A 187 2.54 -20.83 -13.29
C PHE A 187 2.01 -21.03 -11.86
N SER A 188 1.11 -20.12 -11.46
CA SER A 188 0.49 -20.04 -10.12
C SER A 188 -0.88 -19.34 -10.22
N ASP A 189 -1.60 -19.22 -9.11
CA ASP A 189 -2.87 -18.49 -9.05
C ASP A 189 -2.77 -17.06 -9.63
N HIS A 190 -1.65 -16.37 -9.40
CA HIS A 190 -1.39 -15.05 -9.95
C HIS A 190 -1.30 -15.06 -11.48
N GLY A 191 -0.52 -15.98 -12.05
CA GLY A 191 -0.41 -16.13 -13.50
C GLY A 191 -1.74 -16.55 -14.15
N ILE A 192 -2.50 -17.42 -13.48
CA ILE A 192 -3.83 -17.85 -13.93
C ILE A 192 -4.81 -16.67 -13.93
N ARG A 193 -4.80 -15.83 -12.88
CA ARG A 193 -5.61 -14.61 -12.81
C ARG A 193 -5.29 -13.65 -13.96
N VAL A 194 -4.00 -13.41 -14.23
CA VAL A 194 -3.57 -12.59 -15.37
C VAL A 194 -4.13 -13.14 -16.69
N MET A 195 -3.97 -14.46 -16.94
CA MET A 195 -4.51 -15.08 -18.16
C MET A 195 -6.04 -14.92 -18.27
N ARG A 196 -6.79 -15.16 -17.19
CA ARG A 196 -8.26 -15.03 -17.19
C ARG A 196 -8.69 -13.60 -17.50
N TYR A 197 -8.02 -12.62 -16.88
CA TYR A 197 -8.23 -11.21 -17.15
C TYR A 197 -8.00 -10.87 -18.64
N LEU A 198 -6.84 -11.26 -19.19
CA LEU A 198 -6.52 -11.03 -20.61
C LEU A 198 -7.60 -11.57 -21.55
N ARG A 199 -8.07 -12.80 -21.31
CA ARG A 199 -9.12 -13.43 -22.12
C ARG A 199 -10.44 -12.68 -22.03
N GLN A 200 -10.84 -12.23 -20.84
CA GLN A 200 -12.06 -11.44 -20.66
C GLN A 200 -11.98 -10.05 -21.31
N CYS A 201 -10.78 -9.46 -21.37
CA CYS A 201 -10.52 -8.23 -22.12
C CYS A 201 -10.45 -8.43 -23.65
N GLY A 202 -10.71 -9.64 -24.14
CA GLY A 202 -10.72 -9.96 -25.57
C GLY A 202 -9.33 -10.11 -26.18
N VAL A 203 -8.28 -10.31 -25.37
CA VAL A 203 -6.94 -10.63 -25.91
C VAL A 203 -6.98 -12.05 -26.49
N THR A 204 -6.71 -12.16 -27.79
CA THR A 204 -6.79 -13.41 -28.55
C THR A 204 -5.46 -14.12 -28.74
N GLY A 205 -4.33 -13.45 -28.47
CA GLY A 205 -2.98 -14.00 -28.60
C GLY A 205 -2.79 -15.33 -27.87
N LYS A 206 -1.92 -16.19 -28.38
CA LYS A 206 -1.55 -17.45 -27.75
C LYS A 206 -0.86 -17.16 -26.42
N ILE A 207 -1.39 -17.73 -25.33
CA ILE A 207 -0.81 -17.58 -23.99
C ILE A 207 0.01 -18.84 -23.68
N ILE A 208 1.26 -18.62 -23.26
CA ILE A 208 2.20 -19.66 -22.85
C ILE A 208 2.59 -19.37 -21.40
N PHE A 209 2.60 -20.39 -20.56
CA PHE A 209 3.15 -20.26 -19.22
C PHE A 209 4.59 -20.75 -19.20
N CYS A 210 5.40 -20.14 -18.35
CA CYS A 210 6.68 -20.71 -17.97
C CYS A 210 6.91 -20.64 -16.47
N ASP A 211 7.64 -21.61 -15.94
CA ASP A 211 8.00 -21.70 -14.52
C ASP A 211 9.37 -22.38 -14.37
N ASN A 212 10.11 -22.03 -13.32
CA ASN A 212 11.39 -22.66 -13.01
C ASN A 212 11.20 -24.02 -12.31
N ASP A 213 10.01 -24.27 -11.75
CA ASP A 213 9.67 -25.56 -11.18
C ASP A 213 9.47 -26.62 -12.28
N LYS A 214 10.44 -27.54 -12.38
CA LYS A 214 10.42 -28.65 -13.34
C LYS A 214 9.20 -29.56 -13.20
N LEU A 215 8.56 -29.63 -12.03
CA LEU A 215 7.34 -30.43 -11.85
C LEU A 215 6.15 -29.82 -12.60
N LYS A 216 6.17 -28.50 -12.81
CA LYS A 216 5.14 -27.79 -13.56
C LYS A 216 5.38 -27.84 -15.07
N GLU A 217 6.62 -28.10 -15.49
CA GLU A 217 6.95 -28.29 -16.89
C GLU A 217 6.12 -29.44 -17.47
N LYS A 218 5.40 -29.20 -18.58
CA LYS A 218 4.45 -30.13 -19.21
C LYS A 218 3.09 -30.28 -18.51
N MET A 219 2.78 -29.48 -17.48
CA MET A 219 1.39 -29.33 -17.04
C MET A 219 0.58 -28.62 -18.13
N HIS A 220 -0.70 -29.00 -18.25
CA HIS A 220 -1.66 -28.39 -19.16
C HIS A 220 -2.78 -27.75 -18.35
N LEU A 221 -3.00 -26.46 -18.52
CA LEU A 221 -4.12 -25.76 -17.90
C LEU A 221 -4.82 -24.88 -18.93
N MET A 222 -6.14 -25.06 -19.08
CA MET A 222 -6.97 -24.30 -20.03
C MET A 222 -6.41 -24.27 -21.46
N GLY A 223 -5.80 -25.38 -21.91
CA GLY A 223 -5.18 -25.50 -23.24
C GLY A 223 -3.83 -24.77 -23.41
N CYS A 224 -3.32 -24.12 -22.36
CA CYS A 224 -2.00 -23.47 -22.37
C CYS A 224 -0.92 -24.47 -21.94
N LEU A 225 0.21 -24.45 -22.64
CA LEU A 225 1.39 -25.26 -22.34
C LEU A 225 2.24 -24.56 -21.28
N VAL A 226 2.73 -25.31 -20.29
CA VAL A 226 3.73 -24.82 -19.33
C VAL A 226 5.12 -25.32 -19.76
N LEU A 227 6.03 -24.37 -19.99
CA LEU A 227 7.43 -24.61 -20.36
C LEU A 227 8.39 -24.26 -19.22
N SER A 228 9.65 -24.68 -19.34
CA SER A 228 10.72 -24.04 -18.58
C SER A 228 10.93 -22.60 -19.06
N VAL A 229 11.46 -21.74 -18.19
CA VAL A 229 11.75 -20.34 -18.54
C VAL A 229 12.74 -20.26 -19.69
N GLU A 230 13.76 -21.12 -19.70
CA GLU A 230 14.78 -21.19 -20.76
C GLU A 230 14.16 -21.55 -22.10
N LYS A 231 13.30 -22.57 -22.14
CA LYS A 231 12.66 -23.02 -23.38
C LYS A 231 11.68 -21.99 -23.91
N ALA A 232 10.96 -21.31 -23.02
CA ALA A 232 10.08 -20.20 -23.41
C ALA A 232 10.88 -19.02 -23.97
N ALA A 233 12.01 -18.65 -23.36
CA ALA A 233 12.87 -17.56 -23.82
C ALA A 233 13.53 -17.84 -25.18
N ASP A 234 13.87 -19.11 -25.43
CA ASP A 234 14.42 -19.54 -26.72
C ASP A 234 13.35 -19.57 -27.83
N THR A 235 12.14 -20.03 -27.51
CA THR A 235 11.06 -20.21 -28.49
C THR A 235 10.28 -18.92 -28.78
N TYR A 236 10.01 -18.11 -27.74
CA TYR A 236 9.09 -16.98 -27.75
C TYR A 236 9.82 -15.67 -27.41
N ARG A 237 10.94 -15.44 -28.07
CA ARG A 237 11.80 -14.28 -27.79
C ARG A 237 11.12 -12.94 -28.04
N ASP A 238 10.27 -12.86 -29.06
CA ASP A 238 9.59 -11.62 -29.47
C ASP A 238 8.19 -11.43 -28.85
N ALA A 239 7.77 -12.36 -27.98
CA ALA A 239 6.50 -12.27 -27.28
C ALA A 239 6.47 -11.12 -26.28
N VAL A 240 5.27 -10.72 -25.85
CA VAL A 240 5.13 -9.90 -24.64
C VAL A 240 5.31 -10.80 -23.43
N TRP A 241 6.25 -10.47 -22.56
CA TRP A 241 6.53 -11.22 -21.34
C TRP A 241 5.81 -10.58 -20.16
N ILE A 242 5.11 -11.37 -19.36
CA ILE A 242 4.47 -10.91 -18.13
C ILE A 242 5.09 -11.64 -16.95
N ASN A 243 5.69 -10.91 -16.02
CA ASN A 243 6.21 -11.47 -14.77
C ASN A 243 5.12 -11.43 -13.68
N ALA A 244 4.54 -12.59 -13.37
CA ALA A 244 3.47 -12.73 -12.38
C ALA A 244 3.97 -13.09 -10.96
N ILE A 245 5.29 -13.18 -10.75
CA ILE A 245 5.90 -13.61 -9.49
C ILE A 245 5.99 -12.43 -8.52
N GLN A 246 5.58 -12.66 -7.25
CA GLN A 246 5.47 -11.60 -6.25
C GLN A 246 6.76 -11.44 -5.42
N ASN A 247 7.26 -12.52 -4.81
CA ASN A 247 8.36 -12.45 -3.82
C ASN A 247 9.77 -12.47 -4.44
N GLU A 248 9.92 -12.97 -5.67
CA GLU A 248 11.22 -13.15 -6.33
C GLU A 248 11.29 -12.47 -7.70
N ARG A 249 10.54 -11.38 -7.88
CA ARG A 249 10.36 -10.69 -9.16
C ARG A 249 11.70 -10.28 -9.80
N ASP A 250 12.57 -9.63 -9.02
CA ASP A 250 13.86 -9.14 -9.50
C ASP A 250 14.79 -10.27 -9.96
N LYS A 251 14.73 -11.43 -9.29
CA LYS A 251 15.50 -12.61 -9.68
C LYS A 251 15.06 -13.12 -11.05
N ILE A 252 13.76 -13.15 -11.30
CA ILE A 252 13.18 -13.58 -12.58
C ILE A 252 13.47 -12.58 -13.69
N ASN A 253 13.32 -11.28 -13.43
CA ASN A 253 13.68 -10.25 -14.40
C ASN A 253 15.16 -10.34 -14.79
N LYS A 254 16.05 -10.58 -13.82
CA LYS A 254 17.48 -10.79 -14.08
C LYS A 254 17.74 -12.06 -14.88
N GLN A 255 17.05 -13.17 -14.57
CA GLN A 255 17.14 -14.41 -15.34
C GLN A 255 16.71 -14.19 -16.79
N LEU A 256 15.56 -13.55 -17.02
CA LEU A 256 15.05 -13.23 -18.36
C LEU A 256 16.02 -12.33 -19.14
N GLY A 257 16.59 -11.31 -18.48
CA GLY A 257 17.63 -10.46 -19.06
C GLY A 257 18.87 -11.26 -19.50
N ASN A 258 19.34 -12.18 -18.67
CA ASN A 258 20.46 -13.07 -19.01
C ASN A 258 20.14 -14.03 -20.17
N LEU A 259 18.86 -14.37 -20.37
CA LEU A 259 18.36 -15.19 -21.48
C LEU A 259 18.07 -14.36 -22.75
N GLY A 260 18.35 -13.06 -22.74
CA GLY A 260 18.21 -12.18 -23.90
C GLY A 260 16.84 -11.52 -24.04
N ILE A 261 15.98 -11.57 -23.02
CA ILE A 261 14.71 -10.84 -22.99
C ILE A 261 14.92 -9.48 -22.30
N PRO A 262 14.88 -8.36 -23.05
CA PRO A 262 15.12 -7.04 -22.47
C PRO A 262 13.99 -6.63 -21.52
N LEU A 263 14.31 -5.88 -20.45
CA LEU A 263 13.33 -5.35 -19.49
C LEU A 263 12.19 -4.58 -20.17
N SER A 264 12.43 -3.95 -21.33
CA SER A 264 11.41 -3.24 -22.10
C SER A 264 10.30 -4.13 -22.67
N GLN A 265 10.52 -5.45 -22.77
CA GLN A 265 9.54 -6.44 -23.18
C GLN A 265 8.81 -7.10 -22.00
N ILE A 266 9.24 -6.82 -20.77
CA ILE A 266 8.70 -7.44 -19.55
C ILE A 266 7.69 -6.49 -18.91
N VAL A 267 6.46 -6.99 -18.76
CA VAL A 267 5.35 -6.37 -18.06
C VAL A 267 5.25 -6.99 -16.67
N GLU A 268 5.31 -6.19 -15.62
CA GLU A 268 5.24 -6.69 -14.26
C GLU A 268 3.80 -6.72 -13.76
N TYR A 269 3.39 -7.86 -13.19
CA TYR A 269 2.11 -7.99 -12.51
C TYR A 269 2.31 -7.90 -10.99
N HIS A 270 1.61 -6.94 -10.39
CA HIS A 270 1.57 -6.74 -8.95
C HIS A 270 0.22 -7.16 -8.42
N ALA A 271 0.21 -8.15 -7.52
CA ALA A 271 -1.02 -8.55 -6.85
C ALA A 271 -1.44 -7.43 -5.90
N VAL A 272 -2.58 -6.81 -6.20
CA VAL A 272 -3.19 -5.83 -5.32
C VAL A 272 -4.28 -6.51 -4.49
N ASN A 273 -4.24 -6.35 -3.17
CA ASN A 273 -5.23 -6.94 -2.29
C ASN A 273 -6.60 -6.26 -2.46
N SER A 274 -7.68 -6.91 -2.03
CA SER A 274 -9.02 -6.32 -2.14
C SER A 274 -9.19 -5.01 -1.34
N GLU A 275 -8.36 -4.80 -0.32
CA GLU A 275 -8.34 -3.61 0.53
C GLU A 275 -7.79 -2.38 -0.19
N TYR A 276 -6.85 -2.55 -1.13
CA TYR A 276 -6.33 -1.48 -1.98
C TYR A 276 -7.45 -0.69 -2.65
N TYR A 277 -8.46 -1.39 -3.18
CA TYR A 277 -9.57 -0.76 -3.89
C TYR A 277 -10.47 0.07 -2.98
N LEU A 278 -10.54 -0.25 -1.68
CA LEU A 278 -11.29 0.55 -0.70
C LEU A 278 -10.62 1.91 -0.44
N GLY A 279 -9.31 2.00 -0.63
CA GLY A 279 -8.52 3.22 -0.47
C GLY A 279 -8.45 4.11 -1.72
N LEU A 280 -9.05 3.72 -2.85
CA LEU A 280 -9.07 4.56 -4.04
C LEU A 280 -10.00 5.76 -3.85
N SER A 281 -9.64 6.91 -4.45
CA SER A 281 -10.54 8.06 -4.48
C SER A 281 -11.78 7.75 -5.33
N ARG A 282 -12.89 8.48 -5.09
CA ARG A 282 -14.17 8.25 -5.80
C ARG A 282 -14.02 8.25 -7.32
N LYS A 283 -13.12 9.07 -7.85
CA LYS A 283 -12.80 9.15 -9.28
C LYS A 283 -12.27 7.83 -9.85
N TYR A 284 -11.44 7.12 -9.09
CA TYR A 284 -10.79 5.89 -9.53
C TYR A 284 -11.46 4.62 -9.01
N MET A 285 -12.36 4.74 -8.02
CA MET A 285 -13.16 3.64 -7.47
C MET A 285 -13.91 2.84 -8.54
N ARG A 286 -14.55 3.49 -9.52
CA ARG A 286 -15.30 2.76 -10.56
C ARG A 286 -14.38 1.87 -11.40
N LYS A 287 -13.27 2.43 -11.91
CA LYS A 287 -12.27 1.67 -12.67
C LYS A 287 -11.65 0.56 -11.81
N GLY A 288 -11.35 0.87 -10.56
CA GLY A 288 -10.83 -0.10 -9.60
C GLY A 288 -11.80 -1.24 -9.31
N MET A 289 -13.09 -0.97 -9.16
CA MET A 289 -14.12 -1.98 -8.91
C MET A 289 -14.38 -2.87 -10.12
N GLU A 290 -14.39 -2.29 -11.33
CA GLU A 290 -14.39 -3.05 -12.58
C GLU A 290 -13.20 -4.04 -12.58
N GLU A 291 -12.01 -3.59 -12.18
CA GLU A 291 -10.83 -4.46 -12.08
C GLU A 291 -10.88 -5.49 -10.92
N ARG A 292 -11.45 -5.13 -9.77
CA ARG A 292 -11.56 -5.99 -8.57
C ARG A 292 -12.43 -7.22 -8.80
N VAL A 293 -13.49 -7.12 -9.61
CA VAL A 293 -14.37 -8.26 -9.96
C VAL A 293 -13.54 -9.41 -10.56
N TYR A 294 -12.42 -9.11 -11.22
CA TYR A 294 -11.55 -10.10 -11.82
C TYR A 294 -10.59 -10.79 -10.84
N LEU A 295 -10.44 -10.26 -9.61
CA LEU A 295 -9.63 -10.88 -8.55
C LEU A 295 -10.42 -11.89 -7.71
N GLN A 296 -11.76 -11.81 -7.71
CA GLN A 296 -12.65 -12.66 -6.91
C GLN A 296 -13.25 -13.85 -7.67
N GLY A 297 -13.06 -13.91 -9.00
CA GLY A 297 -13.55 -14.99 -9.87
C GLY A 297 -12.48 -16.02 -10.23
#